data_AF-W7BBG3-F1
#
_entry.id   AF-W7BBG3-F1
#
_cell.length_a   1.000
_cell.length_b   1.000
_cell.length_c   1.000
_cell.angle_alpha   90.00
_cell.angle_beta   90.00
_cell.angle_gamma   90.00
#
_symmetry.space_group_name_H-M   'P 1'
#
loop_
_entity.id
_entity.type
_entity.pdbx_description
1 polymer ?
#
loop_
_entity_poly.entity_id
_entity_poly.type
_entity_poly.pdbx_seq_one_letter_code
_entity_poly.pdbx_strand_id
1 'polypeptide(L)' 'MNGFIAFMEKYFIPYAAKVGGQRHLVAIRDGFISTMPLMILGSLGTLINNLPIQAYQDFMNNLFGEALWKSFGGIFG' A
#
# COMPACT_ATOMS: atom_id res chain seq x y z
N MET A 1 -20.14 7.40 -30.01
CA MET A 1 -19.22 6.78 -29.03
C MET A 1 -17.78 6.66 -29.56
N ASN A 2 -17.56 6.38 -30.85
CA ASN A 2 -16.21 6.20 -31.40
C ASN A 2 -15.39 7.50 -31.56
N GLY A 3 -16.03 8.66 -31.75
CA GLY A 3 -15.32 9.93 -31.94
C GLY A 3 -14.57 10.42 -30.70
N PHE A 4 -15.08 10.13 -29.49
CA PHE A 4 -14.42 10.49 -28.24
C PHE A 4 -13.16 9.65 -28.00
N ILE A 5 -13.25 8.33 -28.22
CA ILE A 5 -12.09 7.43 -28.14
C ILE A 5 -11.06 7.81 -29.21
N ALA A 6 -11.48 8.08 -30.44
CA ALA A 6 -10.58 8.51 -31.52
C ALA A 6 -9.88 9.84 -31.20
N PHE A 7 -10.56 10.78 -30.53
CA PHE A 7 -9.95 12.02 -30.04
C PHE A 7 -8.92 11.75 -28.93
N MET A 8 -9.24 10.89 -27.97
CA MET A 8 -8.32 10.51 -26.91
C MET A 8 -7.08 9.78 -27.47
N GLU A 9 -7.25 8.86 -28.41
CA GLU A 9 -6.13 8.15 -29.07
C GLU A 9 -5.23 9.10 -29.85
N LYS A 10 -5.81 10.08 -30.55
CA LYS A 10 -5.04 11.01 -31.37
C LYS A 10 -4.29 12.06 -30.56
N TYR A 11 -4.88 12.55 -29.47
CA TYR A 11 -4.32 13.65 -28.70
C TYR A 11 -3.88 13.22 -27.31
N PHE A 12 -4.74 12.61 -26.51
CA PHE A 12 -4.45 12.35 -25.09
C PHE A 12 -3.45 11.21 -24.86
N ILE A 13 -3.63 10.07 -25.53
CA ILE A 13 -2.79 8.88 -25.39
C ILE A 13 -1.31 9.14 -25.71
N PRO A 14 -0.92 9.82 -26.81
CA PRO A 14 0.49 10.07 -27.09
C PRO A 14 1.14 11.01 -26.06
N TYR A 15 0.41 11.98 -25.50
CA TYR A 15 0.93 12.80 -24.40
C TYR A 15 1.06 12.02 -23.10
N ALA A 16 0.05 11.22 -22.75
CA ALA A 16 0.08 10.36 -21.56
C ALA A 16 1.24 9.36 -21.63
N ALA A 17 1.50 8.77 -22.80
CA ALA A 17 2.63 7.88 -23.02
C ALA A 17 3.98 8.60 -22.83
N LYS A 18 4.11 9.85 -23.34
CA LYS A 18 5.31 10.66 -23.13
C LYS A 18 5.55 11.03 -21.67
N VAL A 19 4.49 11.32 -20.91
CA VAL A 19 4.58 11.62 -19.47
C VAL A 19 4.93 10.36 -18.69
N GLY A 20 4.24 9.24 -18.93
CA GLY A 20 4.52 7.97 -18.27
C GLY A 20 5.91 7.40 -18.59
N GLY A 21 6.48 7.74 -19.75
CA GLY A 21 7.83 7.34 -20.15
C GLY A 21 8.97 8.23 -19.62
N GLN A 22 8.68 9.30 -18.86
CA GLN A 22 9.74 10.16 -18.32
C GLN A 22 10.59 9.40 -17.30
N ARG A 23 11.91 9.37 -17.52
CA ARG A 23 12.86 8.64 -16.64
C ARG A 23 12.76 9.06 -15.17
N HIS A 24 12.45 10.33 -14.90
CA HIS A 24 12.26 10.82 -13.53
C HIS A 24 11.00 10.25 -12.87
N LEU A 25 9.87 10.23 -13.58
CA LEU A 25 8.62 9.66 -13.07
C LEU A 25 8.69 8.15 -12.94
N VAL A 26 9.35 7.48 -13.89
CA VAL A 26 9.66 6.06 -13.82
C VAL A 26 10.50 5.73 -12.59
N ALA A 27 11.57 6.50 -12.32
CA ALA A 27 12.41 6.30 -11.13
C ALA A 27 11.63 6.49 -9.82
N ILE A 28 10.72 7.48 -9.76
CA ILE A 28 9.85 7.70 -8.59
C ILE A 28 8.92 6.50 -8.39
N ARG A 29 8.25 6.04 -9.45
CA ARG A 29 7.36 4.86 -9.41
C ARG A 29 8.13 3.64 -8.92
N ASP A 30 9.30 3.38 -9.47
CA ASP A 30 10.10 2.22 -9.11
C ASP A 30 10.60 2.34 -7.65
N GLY A 31 10.88 3.56 -7.18
CA GLY A 31 11.10 3.88 -5.76
C GLY A 31 9.89 3.56 -4.87
N PHE A 32 8.67 3.95 -5.27
CA PHE A 32 7.45 3.58 -4.54
C PHE A 32 7.21 2.07 -4.54
N ILE A 33 7.47 1.38 -5.64
CA ILE A 33 7.33 -0.08 -5.70
C ILE A 33 8.27 -0.76 -4.70
N SER A 34 9.47 -0.19 -4.46
CA SER A 34 10.38 -0.71 -3.44
C SER A 34 9.86 -0.59 -2.01
N THR A 35 8.96 0.37 -1.72
CA THR A 35 8.36 0.54 -0.38
C THR A 35 7.03 -0.19 -0.22
N MET A 36 6.40 -0.64 -1.31
CA MET A 36 5.15 -1.42 -1.27
C MET A 36 5.23 -2.67 -0.38
N PRO A 37 6.30 -3.48 -0.40
CA PRO A 37 6.42 -4.63 0.50
C PRO A 37 6.41 -4.23 1.97
N LEU A 38 7.09 -3.13 2.32
CA LEU A 38 7.10 -2.62 3.69
C LEU A 38 5.71 -2.15 4.13
N MET A 39 4.96 -1.48 3.25
CA MET A 39 3.58 -1.09 3.51
C MET A 39 2.67 -2.30 3.73
N ILE A 40 2.81 -3.36 2.92
CA ILE A 40 2.08 -4.61 3.10
C ILE A 40 2.41 -5.22 4.47
N LEU A 41 3.68 -5.31 4.84
CA LEU A 41 4.10 -5.83 6.15
C LEU A 41 3.55 -5.02 7.32
N GLY A 42 3.58 -3.69 7.23
CA GLY A 42 2.99 -2.79 8.25
C GLY A 42 1.48 -3.02 8.38
N SER A 43 0.77 -3.09 7.25
CA SER A 43 -0.68 -3.33 7.24
C SER A 43 -1.05 -4.70 7.82
N LEU A 44 -0.24 -5.74 7.58
CA LEU A 44 -0.44 -7.06 8.16
C LEU A 44 -0.26 -7.03 9.69
N GLY A 45 0.73 -6.30 10.20
CA GLY A 45 0.90 -6.08 11.64
C GLY A 45 -0.31 -5.40 12.28
N THR A 46 -0.85 -4.37 11.64
CA THR A 46 -2.07 -3.69 12.11
C THR A 46 -3.31 -4.59 12.04
N LEU A 47 -3.47 -5.38 10.98
CA LEU A 47 -4.56 -6.35 10.86
C LEU A 47 -4.51 -7.39 11.98
N ILE A 48 -3.33 -7.96 12.23
CA ILE A 48 -3.12 -8.97 13.27
C ILE A 48 -3.41 -8.40 14.67
N ASN A 49 -3.07 -7.13 14.93
CA ASN A 49 -3.36 -6.49 16.22
C ASN A 49 -4.84 -6.18 16.40
N ASN A 50 -5.55 -5.83 15.33
CA ASN A 50 -6.97 -5.48 15.36
C ASN A 50 -7.91 -6.68 15.10
N LEU A 51 -7.41 -7.92 15.15
CA LEU A 51 -8.26 -9.10 15.06
C LEU A 51 -9.23 -9.15 16.26
N PRO A 52 -10.57 -9.15 16.04
CA PRO A 52 -11.57 -9.14 17.10
C PRO A 52 -11.81 -10.56 17.66
N ILE A 53 -10.74 -11.26 18.04
CA ILE A 53 -10.79 -12.63 18.58
C ILE A 53 -10.27 -12.59 20.02
N GLN A 54 -11.18 -12.70 21.00
CA GLN A 54 -10.84 -12.56 22.41
C GLN A 54 -9.76 -13.55 22.88
N ALA A 55 -9.90 -14.84 22.53
CA ALA A 55 -8.93 -15.88 22.90
C ALA A 55 -7.51 -15.64 22.34
N TYR A 56 -7.43 -15.04 21.16
CA TYR A 56 -6.16 -14.67 20.53
C TYR A 56 -5.51 -13.49 21.25
N GLN A 57 -6.32 -12.48 21.61
CA GLN A 57 -5.85 -11.32 22.36
C GLN A 57 -5.35 -11.75 23.75
N ASP A 58 -6.09 -12.61 24.45
CA ASP A 58 -5.71 -13.12 25.77
C ASP A 58 -4.42 -13.97 25.71
N PHE A 59 -4.27 -14.81 24.69
CA PHE A 59 -3.04 -15.58 24.46
C PHE A 59 -1.83 -14.66 24.20
N MET A 60 -1.97 -13.68 23.31
CA MET A 60 -0.89 -12.76 22.96
C MET A 60 -0.51 -11.83 24.12
N ASN A 61 -1.50 -11.37 24.91
CA ASN A 61 -1.25 -10.58 26.12
C ASN A 61 -0.47 -11.39 27.18
N ASN A 62 -0.74 -12.69 27.31
CA ASN A 62 -0.02 -13.57 28.24
C ASN A 62 1.40 -13.91 27.77
N LEU A 63 1.66 -13.99 26.46
CA LEU A 63 2.95 -14.37 25.91
C LEU A 63 3.92 -13.17 25.74
N PHE A 64 3.39 -12.00 25.36
CA PHE A 64 4.17 -10.82 25.02
C PHE A 64 3.92 -9.60 25.93
N GLY A 65 2.94 -9.66 26.83
CA GLY A 65 2.53 -8.55 27.70
C GLY A 65 1.56 -7.57 27.01
N GLU A 66 0.60 -7.05 27.78
CA GLU A 66 -0.56 -6.24 27.32
C GLU A 66 -0.22 -5.08 26.35
N ALA A 67 0.98 -4.50 26.43
CA ALA A 67 1.36 -3.28 25.71
C ALA A 67 2.40 -3.47 24.61
N LEU A 68 3.27 -4.48 24.70
CA LEU A 68 4.40 -4.64 23.77
C LEU A 68 3.92 -5.13 22.40
N TRP A 69 3.09 -6.17 22.35
CA TRP A 69 2.60 -6.74 21.09
C TRP A 69 1.67 -5.78 20.32
N LYS A 70 0.80 -5.06 21.04
CA LYS A 70 -0.13 -4.09 20.43
C LYS A 70 0.58 -2.87 19.82
N SER A 71 1.77 -2.51 20.31
CA SER A 71 2.54 -1.36 19.81
C SER A 71 3.08 -1.56 18.38
N PHE A 72 3.45 -2.79 17.99
CA PHE A 72 4.04 -3.07 16.68
C PHE A 72 3.08 -2.79 15.51
N GLY A 73 1.79 -3.05 15.68
CA GLY A 73 0.74 -2.75 14.70
C GLY A 73 0.11 -1.36 14.84
N GLY A 74 0.47 -0.60 15.88
CA GLY A 74 -0.01 0.76 16.14
C GLY A 74 0.89 1.88 15.60
N ILE A 75 2.15 1.58 15.22
CA ILE A 75 3.10 2.57 14.69
C ILE A 75 2.75 3.04 13.25
N PHE A 76 1.96 2.25 12.52
CA PHE A 76 1.57 2.50 11.13
C PHE A 76 0.08 2.79 10.94
N GLY A 77 -0.69 2.87 12.04
CA GLY A 77 -2.12 3.18 12.06
C GLY A 77 -2.41 4.64 12.30
#